data_AF-A0A9Q3DAU7-F1
#
_entry.id   AF-A0A9Q3DAU7-F1
#
_cell.length_a   1.000
_cell.length_b   1.000
_cell.length_c   1.000
_cell.angle_alpha   90.00
_cell.angle_beta   90.00
_cell.angle_gamma   90.00
#
_symmetry.space_group_name_H-M   'P 1'
#
loop_
_entity.id
_entity.type
_entity.pdbx_description
1 polymer ?
#
loop_
_entity_poly.entity_id
_entity_poly.type
_entity_poly.pdbx_seq_one_letter_code
_entity_poly.pdbx_strand_id
1 'polypeptide(L)'
;MDWVTGLVPGGEENFNACLIIVDRFTKSMRCLPCKKEDTAMDTALLLWNNIISTSAQLAYNTSKHSTTGKTPALVEKGWNTLFPVDHLKKNLLTIHPTAKDFHEMWKRACDTASKFIAEAKEYNKQRWDKAHMEPDFKEGDQVLVSTLNFNNLKGPKKMRH
;
A
#
# COMPACT_ATOMS: atom_id res chain seq x y z
N MET A 1 9.05 7.73 15.75
CA MET A 1 7.84 7.56 16.59
C MET A 1 8.31 7.70 18.01
N ASP A 2 7.59 8.47 18.81
CA ASP A 2 7.94 8.70 20.21
C ASP A 2 6.66 8.88 21.03
N TRP A 3 6.74 8.71 22.35
CA TRP A 3 5.63 8.91 23.27
C TRP A 3 5.90 10.08 24.19
N VAL A 4 4.92 10.98 24.30
CA VAL A 4 4.86 11.96 25.38
C VAL A 4 3.89 11.41 26.42
N THR A 5 4.41 11.09 27.61
CA THR A 5 3.63 10.50 28.71
C THR A 5 3.56 11.45 29.90
N GLY A 6 2.64 11.19 30.83
CA GLY A 6 2.47 12.02 32.03
C GLY A 6 1.70 13.31 31.77
N LEU A 7 0.86 13.32 30.73
CA LEU A 7 -0.08 14.42 30.49
C LEU A 7 -1.23 14.33 31.49
N VAL A 8 -1.77 15.48 31.87
CA VAL A 8 -2.99 15.54 32.68
C VAL A 8 -4.12 14.88 31.87
N PRO A 9 -4.87 13.91 32.44
CA PRO A 9 -5.98 13.26 31.73
C PRO A 9 -6.96 14.29 31.18
N GLY A 10 -7.30 14.18 29.90
CA GLY A 10 -8.17 15.14 29.23
C GLY A 10 -9.05 14.51 28.15
N GLY A 11 -10.15 15.20 27.85
CA GLY A 11 -11.18 14.74 26.92
C GLY A 11 -12.16 13.73 27.53
N GLU A 12 -13.16 13.31 26.75
CA GLU A 12 -14.19 12.35 27.20
C GLU A 12 -13.58 10.99 27.59
N GLU A 13 -12.51 10.59 26.90
CA GLU A 13 -11.83 9.30 27.08
C GLU A 13 -10.67 9.35 28.09
N ASN A 14 -10.43 10.49 28.74
CA ASN A 14 -9.36 10.70 29.73
C ASN A 14 -7.95 10.27 29.23
N PHE A 15 -7.56 10.70 28.03
CA PHE A 15 -6.23 10.39 27.49
C PHE A 15 -5.14 11.08 28.31
N ASN A 16 -4.09 10.33 28.68
CA ASN A 16 -2.99 10.78 29.54
C ASN A 16 -1.60 10.70 28.86
N ALA A 17 -1.56 10.31 27.58
CA ALA A 17 -0.36 10.20 26.77
C ALA A 17 -0.64 10.61 25.32
N CYS A 18 0.43 10.86 24.57
CA CYS A 18 0.35 11.17 23.16
C CYS A 18 1.43 10.43 22.37
N LEU A 19 1.00 9.71 21.34
CA LEU A 19 1.88 9.07 20.36
C LEU A 19 2.21 10.05 19.24
N ILE A 20 3.49 10.39 19.12
CA ILE A 20 3.99 11.32 18.12
C ILE A 20 4.62 10.55 16.97
N ILE A 21 4.12 10.83 15.77
CA ILE A 21 4.59 10.20 14.55
C ILE A 21 4.98 11.29 13.57
N VAL A 22 6.27 11.30 13.24
CA VAL A 22 6.86 12.24 12.29
C VAL A 22 7.19 11.47 11.02
N ASP A 23 6.58 11.88 9.91
CA ASP A 23 7.00 11.42 8.60
C ASP A 23 8.28 12.17 8.19
N ARG A 24 9.35 11.41 7.98
CA ARG A 24 10.66 11.97 7.61
C ARG A 24 10.66 12.61 6.22
N PHE A 25 9.76 12.18 5.33
CA PHE A 25 9.66 12.68 3.96
C PHE A 25 8.86 13.98 3.89
N THR A 26 7.63 13.99 4.42
CA THR A 26 6.80 15.20 4.40
C THR A 26 7.12 16.20 5.51
N LYS A 27 7.91 15.80 6.52
CA LYS A 27 8.09 16.53 7.79
C LYS A 27 6.78 16.79 8.54
N SER A 28 5.68 16.17 8.13
CA SER A 28 4.43 16.25 8.85
C SER A 28 4.53 15.49 10.16
N MET A 29 3.97 16.08 11.21
CA MET A 29 3.83 15.46 12.52
C MET A 29 2.35 15.19 12.76
N ARG A 30 2.03 13.99 13.23
CA ARG A 30 0.71 13.65 13.77
C ARG A 30 0.86 13.24 15.22
N CYS A 31 0.04 13.85 16.05
CA CYS A 31 -0.06 13.56 17.47
C CYS A 31 -1.37 12.80 17.69
N LEU A 32 -1.27 11.55 18.11
CA LEU A 32 -2.43 10.70 18.38
C LEU A 32 -2.63 10.61 19.89
N PRO A 33 -3.82 10.93 20.42
CA PRO A 33 -4.10 10.76 21.83
C PRO A 33 -4.11 9.26 22.17
N CYS A 34 -3.48 8.89 23.28
CA CYS A 34 -3.41 7.50 23.74
C CYS A 34 -3.36 7.46 25.28
N LYS A 35 -3.41 6.26 25.84
CA LYS A 35 -3.23 6.03 27.28
C LYS A 35 -1.85 5.44 27.51
N LYS A 36 -1.23 5.75 28.65
CA LYS A 36 0.05 5.17 29.06
C LYS A 36 -0.05 3.66 29.26
N GLU A 37 -1.25 3.19 29.58
CA GLU A 37 -1.61 1.80 29.83
C GLU A 37 -2.04 1.04 28.55
N ASP A 38 -2.07 1.69 27.39
CA ASP A 38 -2.48 1.06 26.13
C ASP A 38 -1.57 -0.13 25.79
N THR A 39 -2.19 -1.22 25.34
CA THR A 39 -1.44 -2.42 24.95
C THR A 39 -0.73 -2.21 23.60
N ALA A 40 0.21 -3.12 23.27
CA ALA A 40 0.83 -3.15 21.95
C ALA A 40 -0.22 -3.30 20.82
N MET A 41 -1.34 -3.97 21.08
CA MET A 41 -2.42 -4.12 20.11
C MET A 41 -3.19 -2.81 19.90
N ASP A 42 -3.50 -2.11 21.00
CA ASP A 42 -4.21 -0.82 20.93
C ASP A 42 -3.37 0.23 20.19
N THR A 43 -2.08 0.30 20.49
CA THR A 43 -1.14 1.19 19.80
C THR A 43 -0.99 0.83 18.31
N ALA A 44 -0.97 -0.46 17.97
CA ALA A 44 -0.95 -0.90 16.58
C ALA A 44 -2.22 -0.51 15.82
N LEU A 45 -3.40 -0.67 16.44
CA LEU A 45 -4.68 -0.26 15.86
C LEU A 45 -4.75 1.27 15.70
N LEU A 46 -4.30 2.02 16.70
CA LEU A 46 -4.22 3.48 16.66
C LEU A 46 -3.36 3.96 15.48
N LEU A 47 -2.19 3.35 15.31
CA LEU A 47 -1.28 3.61 14.19
C LEU A 47 -1.91 3.25 12.84
N TRP A 48 -2.50 2.05 12.75
CA TRP A 48 -3.07 1.52 11.52
C TRP A 48 -4.19 2.41 11.00
N ASN A 49 -5.15 2.73 11.87
CA ASN A 49 -6.36 3.45 11.50
C ASN A 49 -6.08 4.92 11.15
N ASN A 50 -5.18 5.58 11.89
CA ASN A 50 -4.98 7.02 11.73
C ASN A 50 -3.89 7.37 10.71
N ILE A 51 -2.89 6.50 10.54
CA ILE A 51 -1.71 6.81 9.73
C ILE A 51 -1.57 5.88 8.53
N ILE A 52 -1.47 4.58 8.76
CA ILE A 52 -1.17 3.63 7.67
C ILE A 52 -2.31 3.62 6.66
N SER A 53 -3.56 3.49 7.11
CA SER A 53 -4.75 3.49 6.25
C SER A 53 -4.84 4.76 5.41
N THR A 54 -4.78 5.93 6.05
CA THR A 54 -4.82 7.24 5.39
C THR A 54 -3.68 7.41 4.37
N SER A 55 -2.47 6.97 4.72
CA SER A 55 -1.30 7.10 3.86
C SER A 55 -1.36 6.14 2.67
N ALA A 56 -1.83 4.90 2.87
CA ALA A 56 -2.05 3.94 1.81
C ALA A 56 -3.15 4.39 0.84
N GLN A 57 -4.25 4.94 1.35
CA GLN A 57 -5.31 5.51 0.52
C GLN A 57 -4.79 6.66 -0.34
N LEU A 58 -3.99 7.56 0.24
CA LEU A 58 -3.37 8.66 -0.50
C LEU A 58 -2.41 8.15 -1.57
N ALA A 59 -1.55 7.18 -1.23
CA ALA A 59 -0.61 6.57 -2.17
C ALA A 59 -1.34 5.89 -3.34
N TYR A 60 -2.41 5.14 -3.06
CA TYR A 60 -3.22 4.50 -4.09
C TYR A 60 -3.88 5.53 -5.01
N ASN A 61 -4.52 6.55 -4.45
CA ASN A 61 -5.23 7.58 -5.19
C ASN A 61 -4.32 8.44 -6.07
N THR A 62 -3.05 8.54 -5.72
CA THR A 62 -2.02 9.30 -6.45
C THR A 62 -1.15 8.43 -7.36
N SER A 63 -1.29 7.10 -7.29
CA SER A 63 -0.60 6.17 -8.17
C SER A 63 -1.32 6.03 -9.50
N LYS A 64 -0.57 6.00 -10.61
CA LYS A 64 -1.16 5.78 -11.93
C LYS A 64 -1.61 4.34 -12.08
N HIS A 65 -2.85 4.14 -12.50
CA HIS A 65 -3.38 2.81 -12.77
C HIS A 65 -2.94 2.33 -14.17
N SER A 66 -2.54 1.07 -14.30
CA SER A 66 -2.00 0.51 -15.56
C SER A 66 -3.01 0.56 -16.71
N THR A 67 -4.28 0.29 -16.44
CA THR A 67 -5.35 0.28 -17.45
C THR A 67 -5.68 1.66 -18.02
N THR A 68 -5.72 2.70 -17.19
CA THR A 68 -6.20 4.03 -17.59
C THR A 68 -5.06 5.03 -17.83
N GLY A 69 -3.84 4.73 -17.36
CA GLY A 69 -2.69 5.65 -17.40
C GLY A 69 -2.86 6.90 -16.53
N LYS A 70 -4.00 7.04 -15.84
CA LYS A 70 -4.35 8.18 -14.98
C LYS A 70 -4.41 7.74 -13.53
N THR A 71 -4.27 8.69 -12.62
CA THR A 71 -4.44 8.46 -11.18
C THR A 71 -5.94 8.42 -10.85
N PRO A 72 -6.38 7.58 -9.90
CA PRO A 72 -7.79 7.52 -9.49
C PRO A 72 -8.33 8.90 -9.07
N ALA A 73 -7.56 9.69 -8.31
CA ALA A 73 -7.98 11.03 -7.88
C ALA A 73 -8.25 11.98 -9.06
N LEU A 74 -7.44 11.89 -10.13
CA LEU A 74 -7.66 12.71 -11.32
C LEU A 74 -8.93 12.30 -12.08
N VAL A 75 -9.25 11.01 -12.11
CA VAL A 75 -10.45 10.51 -12.80
C VAL A 75 -11.72 10.81 -12.00
N GLU A 76 -11.67 10.66 -10.68
CA GLU A 76 -12.82 10.88 -9.79
C GLU A 76 -13.08 12.36 -9.53
N LYS A 77 -12.04 13.12 -9.16
CA LYS A 77 -12.15 14.49 -8.66
C LYS A 77 -11.68 15.55 -9.65
N GLY A 78 -11.00 15.15 -10.72
CA GLY A 78 -10.44 16.08 -11.72
C GLY A 78 -9.10 16.70 -11.33
N TRP A 79 -8.54 16.39 -10.15
CA TRP A 79 -7.26 16.94 -9.67
C TRP A 79 -6.50 15.93 -8.80
N ASN A 80 -5.18 16.12 -8.71
CA ASN A 80 -4.31 15.35 -7.83
C ASN A 80 -3.90 16.19 -6.62
N THR A 81 -3.77 15.54 -5.47
CA THR A 81 -3.22 16.17 -4.27
C THR A 81 -1.77 16.60 -4.52
N LEU A 82 -1.46 17.83 -4.17
CA LEU A 82 -0.09 18.36 -4.23
C LEU A 82 0.66 17.94 -2.98
N PHE A 83 1.86 17.40 -3.16
CA PHE A 83 2.74 17.07 -2.04
C PHE A 83 3.69 18.25 -1.75
N PRO A 84 4.16 18.41 -0.50
CA PRO A 84 5.17 19.42 -0.18
C PRO A 84 6.40 19.37 -1.08
N VAL A 85 6.78 18.17 -1.53
CA VAL A 85 7.90 17.94 -2.45
C VAL A 85 7.67 18.53 -3.85
N ASP A 86 6.42 18.66 -4.29
CA ASP A 86 6.08 19.23 -5.59
C ASP A 86 6.28 20.75 -5.62
N HIS A 87 6.21 21.39 -4.44
CA HIS A 87 6.41 22.83 -4.27
C HIS A 87 7.87 23.23 -4.01
N LEU A 88 8.78 22.26 -3.86
CA LEU A 88 10.21 22.55 -3.65
C LEU A 88 10.85 23.04 -4.95
N LYS A 89 11.32 24.28 -4.96
CA LYS A 89 12.11 24.85 -6.06
C LYS A 89 13.48 24.16 -6.12
N LYS A 90 13.61 23.17 -7.00
CA LYS A 90 14.83 22.36 -7.18
C LYS A 90 16.10 23.18 -7.44
N ASN A 91 15.95 24.35 -8.05
CA ASN A 91 17.08 25.21 -8.46
C ASN A 91 17.61 26.11 -7.34
N LEU A 92 17.00 26.12 -6.15
CA LEU A 92 17.36 27.04 -5.06
C LEU A 92 18.09 26.36 -3.88
N LEU A 93 18.30 25.04 -3.92
CA LEU A 93 18.82 24.29 -2.79
C LEU A 93 20.24 23.79 -3.09
N THR A 94 21.23 24.33 -2.35
CA THR A 94 22.57 23.73 -2.28
C THR A 94 22.49 22.51 -1.37
N ILE A 95 22.41 21.33 -1.98
CA ILE A 95 22.32 20.05 -1.25
C ILE A 95 23.70 19.73 -0.68
N HIS A 96 23.77 19.40 0.61
CA HIS A 96 25.00 18.95 1.25
C HIS A 96 25.53 17.67 0.57
N PRO A 97 26.85 17.53 0.32
CA PRO A 97 27.42 16.41 -0.41
C PRO A 97 27.01 15.04 0.16
N THR A 98 27.05 14.87 1.48
CA THR A 98 26.61 13.62 2.14
C THR A 98 25.16 13.24 1.82
N ALA A 99 24.26 14.21 1.73
CA ALA A 99 22.85 13.96 1.41
C ALA A 99 22.69 13.55 -0.07
N LYS A 100 23.51 14.11 -0.95
CA LYS A 100 23.57 13.73 -2.37
C LYS A 100 24.10 12.31 -2.53
N ASP A 101 25.23 11.98 -1.90
CA ASP A 101 25.83 10.65 -1.97
C ASP A 101 24.87 9.56 -1.43
N PHE A 102 24.18 9.87 -0.33
CA PHE A 102 23.14 8.99 0.21
C PHE A 102 21.98 8.78 -0.78
N HIS A 103 21.50 9.85 -1.43
CA HIS A 103 20.45 9.73 -2.44
C HIS A 103 20.88 8.85 -3.62
N GLU A 104 22.11 9.01 -4.10
CA GLU A 104 22.65 8.19 -5.19
C GLU A 104 22.78 6.72 -4.79
N MET A 105 23.29 6.45 -3.58
CA MET A 105 23.36 5.11 -3.02
C MET A 105 21.96 4.48 -2.91
N TRP A 106 21.00 5.23 -2.35
CA TRP A 106 19.61 4.79 -2.20
C TRP A 106 18.98 4.43 -3.55
N LYS A 107 19.18 5.30 -4.56
CA LYS A 107 18.66 5.07 -5.91
C LYS A 107 19.19 3.77 -6.51
N ARG A 108 20.52 3.54 -6.42
CA ARG A 108 21.15 2.28 -6.89
C ARG A 108 20.56 1.05 -6.18
N ALA A 109 20.36 1.13 -4.87
CA ALA A 109 19.76 0.04 -4.10
C ALA A 109 18.30 -0.25 -4.56
N CYS A 110 17.49 0.78 -4.75
CA CYS A 110 16.11 0.64 -5.24
C CYS A 110 16.05 0.06 -6.67
N ASP A 111 16.92 0.51 -7.57
CA ASP A 111 16.98 0.01 -8.94
C ASP A 111 17.38 -1.47 -8.96
N THR A 112 18.32 -1.85 -8.11
CA THR A 112 18.79 -3.24 -7.96
C THR A 112 17.70 -4.13 -7.38
N ALA A 113 17.03 -3.70 -6.31
CA ALA A 113 15.92 -4.42 -5.72
C ALA A 113 14.77 -4.60 -6.73
N SER A 114 14.48 -3.57 -7.53
CA SER A 114 13.43 -3.61 -8.55
C SER A 114 13.74 -4.63 -9.65
N LYS A 115 15.01 -4.77 -10.06
CA LYS A 115 15.46 -5.82 -10.99
C LYS A 115 15.25 -7.21 -10.41
N PHE A 116 15.66 -7.45 -9.16
CA PHE A 116 15.49 -8.75 -8.51
C PHE A 116 14.01 -9.13 -8.34
N ILE A 117 13.15 -8.16 -8.03
CA ILE A 117 11.69 -8.41 -7.97
C ILE A 117 11.15 -8.79 -9.35
N ALA A 118 11.60 -8.13 -10.43
CA ALA A 118 11.18 -8.46 -11.78
C ALA A 118 11.64 -9.87 -12.21
N GLU A 119 12.92 -10.20 -11.97
CA GLU A 119 13.48 -11.53 -12.23
C GLU A 119 12.74 -12.62 -11.44
N ALA A 120 12.48 -12.39 -10.15
CA ALA A 120 11.73 -13.32 -9.32
C ALA A 120 10.28 -13.51 -9.81
N LYS A 121 9.63 -12.43 -10.25
CA LYS A 121 8.28 -12.49 -10.83
C LYS A 121 8.27 -13.32 -12.11
N GLU A 122 9.25 -13.14 -12.98
CA GLU A 122 9.37 -13.90 -14.22
C GLU A 122 9.69 -15.37 -13.96
N TYR A 123 10.61 -15.67 -13.05
CA TYR A 123 10.89 -17.03 -12.60
C TYR A 123 9.64 -17.73 -12.06
N ASN A 124 8.88 -17.05 -11.21
CA ASN A 124 7.63 -17.59 -10.66
C ASN A 124 6.58 -17.83 -11.75
N LYS A 125 6.45 -16.91 -12.72
CA LYS A 125 5.57 -17.08 -13.88
C LYS A 125 5.97 -18.32 -14.69
N GLN A 126 7.24 -18.44 -15.10
CA GLN A 126 7.71 -19.58 -15.88
C GLN A 126 7.52 -20.91 -15.14
N ARG A 127 7.75 -20.93 -13.81
CA ARG A 127 7.51 -22.11 -12.99
C ARG A 127 6.02 -22.47 -12.94
N TRP A 128 5.15 -21.47 -12.77
CA TRP A 128 3.70 -21.67 -12.75
C TRP A 128 3.20 -22.19 -14.10
N ASP A 129 3.60 -21.56 -15.21
CA ASP A 129 3.21 -21.92 -16.57
C ASP A 129 3.64 -23.35 -16.92
N LYS A 130 4.81 -23.80 -16.46
CA LYS A 130 5.29 -25.18 -16.64
C LYS A 130 4.46 -26.21 -15.86
N ALA A 131 3.97 -25.86 -14.68
CA ALA A 131 3.19 -26.75 -13.83
C ALA A 131 1.68 -26.71 -14.14
N HIS A 132 1.18 -25.59 -14.66
CA HIS A 132 -0.23 -25.32 -14.95
C HIS A 132 -0.37 -25.03 -16.45
N MET A 133 -0.19 -26.06 -17.26
CA MET A 133 -0.57 -26.02 -18.67
C MET A 133 -2.10 -26.12 -18.75
N GLU A 134 -2.76 -25.12 -19.34
CA GLU A 134 -4.19 -25.20 -19.59
C GLU A 134 -4.47 -26.38 -20.53
N PRO A 135 -5.36 -27.32 -20.16
CA PRO A 135 -5.73 -28.39 -21.06
C PRO A 135 -6.43 -27.82 -22.30
N ASP A 136 -6.10 -28.34 -23.47
CA ASP A 136 -6.86 -28.04 -24.69
C ASP A 136 -8.19 -28.80 -24.63
N PHE A 137 -9.30 -28.07 -24.47
CA PHE A 137 -10.64 -28.64 -24.41
C PHE A 137 -11.32 -28.52 -25.76
N LYS A 138 -11.89 -29.62 -26.25
CA LYS A 138 -12.68 -29.63 -27.49
C LYS A 138 -14.16 -29.72 -27.18
N GLU A 139 -14.98 -29.23 -28.10
CA GLU A 139 -16.44 -29.36 -28.00
C GLU A 139 -16.81 -30.85 -27.92
N GLY A 140 -17.43 -31.26 -26.81
CA GLY A 140 -17.81 -32.65 -26.53
C GLY A 140 -17.01 -33.33 -25.42
N ASP A 141 -15.90 -32.74 -24.94
CA ASP A 141 -15.11 -33.31 -23.86
C ASP A 141 -15.84 -33.23 -22.50
N GLN A 142 -15.80 -34.32 -21.74
CA GLN A 142 -16.35 -34.36 -20.39
C GLN A 142 -15.31 -33.85 -19.38
N VAL A 143 -15.68 -32.83 -18.61
CA VAL A 143 -14.82 -32.25 -17.56
C VAL A 143 -15.44 -32.39 -16.18
N LEU A 144 -14.59 -32.69 -15.19
CA LEU A 144 -15.01 -32.73 -13.80
C LEU A 144 -15.01 -31.32 -13.23
N VAL A 145 -16.16 -30.93 -12.68
CA VAL A 145 -16.33 -29.61 -12.06
C VAL A 145 -16.40 -29.80 -10.55
N SER A 146 -15.57 -29.07 -9.80
CA SER A 146 -15.57 -29.12 -8.33
C SER A 146 -16.91 -28.66 -7.78
N THR A 147 -17.60 -29.52 -7.03
CA THR A 147 -18.94 -29.25 -6.48
C THR A 147 -18.95 -28.39 -5.22
N LEU A 148 -17.78 -28.07 -4.65
CA LEU A 148 -17.63 -27.34 -3.38
C LEU A 148 -18.35 -25.99 -3.35
N ASN A 149 -18.45 -25.29 -4.50
CA ASN A 149 -19.14 -23.99 -4.62
C ASN A 149 -20.40 -24.06 -5.50
N PHE A 150 -20.85 -25.27 -5.88
CA PHE A 150 -22.09 -25.45 -6.66
C PHE A 150 -23.29 -25.64 -5.74
N ASN A 151 -23.81 -24.51 -5.23
CA ASN A 151 -25.06 -24.50 -4.46
C ASN A 151 -26.29 -24.82 -5.32
N ASN A 152 -26.13 -24.90 -6.65
CA ASN A 152 -27.17 -25.30 -7.60
C ASN A 152 -26.71 -26.54 -8.37
N LEU A 153 -26.98 -27.74 -7.83
CA LEU A 153 -26.78 -29.04 -8.51
C LEU A 153 -27.48 -29.15 -9.87
N LYS A 154 -28.42 -28.24 -10.17
CA LYS A 154 -29.13 -28.14 -11.45
C LYS A 154 -28.33 -27.38 -12.53
N GLY A 155 -27.13 -26.88 -12.22
CA GLY A 155 -26.23 -26.16 -13.13
C GLY A 155 -26.74 -24.80 -13.62
N PRO A 156 -25.89 -23.88 -14.10
CA PRO A 156 -26.34 -22.66 -14.78
C PRO A 156 -27.13 -23.01 -16.05
N LYS A 157 -28.23 -22.29 -16.33
CA LYS A 157 -29.09 -22.51 -17.53
C LYS A 157 -28.30 -22.50 -18.85
N LYS A 158 -27.17 -21.80 -18.90
CA LYS A 158 -26.29 -21.70 -20.08
C LYS A 158 -25.50 -22.99 -20.41
N MET A 159 -25.38 -23.92 -19.46
CA MET A 159 -24.73 -25.22 -19.67
C MET A 159 -25.74 -26.37 -19.78
N ARG A 160 -27.03 -26.06 -19.90
CA ARG A 160 -28.09 -27.03 -20.20
C ARG A 160 -28.38 -26.92 -21.69
N HIS A 161 -27.65 -27.68 -22.50
CA HIS A 161 -28.04 -27.99 -23.87
C HIS A 161 -29.18 -29.03 -23.86
#